data_AF-A0A359KEE6-F1
#
_entry.id   AF-A0A359KEE6-F1
#
_cell.length_a   1.000
_cell.length_b   1.000
_cell.length_c   1.000
_cell.angle_alpha   90.00
_cell.angle_beta   90.00
_cell.angle_gamma   90.00
#
_symmetry.space_group_name_H-M   'P 1'
#
loop_
_entity.id
_entity.type
_entity.pdbx_description
1 polymer ?
#
loop_
_entity_poly.entity_id
_entity_poly.type
_entity_poly.pdbx_seq_one_letter_code
_entity_poly.pdbx_strand_id
1 'polypeptide(L)'
;MCGIIGVTGTGPVVPRLIDSLKRLEYRGYDSAGIAVQNDGGVERRRAKGKIRELEAVLAADPIAGTVGVGHTRWATHGAPTTTNAHPHKAGRVCLVHNGIIENHDELRRELTELGYQFQSQTDTEVIAHLMHHNL
;
A
#
# COMPACT_ATOMS: atom_id res chain seq x y z
N MET A 1 5.88 12.16 8.27
CA MET A 1 6.82 11.09 7.86
C MET A 1 6.09 9.76 7.98
N CYS A 2 5.83 9.04 6.89
CA CYS A 2 5.02 7.81 6.85
C CYS A 2 5.46 6.65 7.79
N GLY A 3 4.62 5.62 7.93
CA GLY A 3 4.89 4.39 8.69
C GLY A 3 4.73 3.12 7.85
N ILE A 4 5.62 2.13 8.05
CA ILE A 4 5.60 0.82 7.40
C ILE A 4 5.55 -0.26 8.48
N ILE A 5 4.73 -1.29 8.27
CA ILE A 5 4.72 -2.52 9.06
C ILE A 5 4.70 -3.72 8.12
N GLY A 6 5.44 -4.77 8.46
CA GLY A 6 5.30 -6.10 7.87
C GLY A 6 5.12 -7.13 8.98
N VAL A 7 4.22 -8.09 8.78
CA VAL A 7 3.97 -9.18 9.73
C VAL A 7 3.93 -10.49 8.95
N THR A 8 4.70 -11.47 9.42
CA THR A 8 4.63 -12.87 9.01
C THR A 8 4.43 -13.73 10.26
N GLY A 9 3.65 -14.81 10.16
CA GLY A 9 3.45 -15.71 11.28
C GLY A 9 2.58 -16.91 10.92
N THR A 10 2.12 -17.64 11.92
CA THR A 10 1.29 -18.85 11.78
C THR A 10 -0.20 -18.64 12.09
N GLY A 11 -0.59 -17.40 12.42
CA GLY A 11 -1.96 -17.02 12.75
C GLY A 11 -2.35 -15.67 12.12
N PRO A 12 -3.60 -15.20 12.33
CA PRO A 12 -4.11 -13.98 11.70
C PRO A 12 -3.18 -12.78 11.89
N VAL A 13 -2.88 -12.07 10.80
CA VAL A 13 -2.00 -10.89 10.86
C VAL A 13 -2.75 -9.57 10.93
N VAL A 14 -4.00 -9.52 10.48
CA VAL A 14 -4.77 -8.26 10.37
C VAL A 14 -4.86 -7.49 11.69
N PRO A 15 -5.22 -8.10 12.84
CA PRO A 15 -5.25 -7.36 14.11
C PRO A 15 -3.89 -6.75 14.48
N ARG A 16 -2.81 -7.52 14.27
CA ARG A 16 -1.44 -7.08 14.56
C ARG A 16 -0.99 -5.94 13.64
N LEU A 17 -1.38 -5.99 12.36
CA LEU A 17 -1.13 -4.91 11.41
C LEU A 17 -1.85 -3.63 11.87
N ILE A 18 -3.13 -3.71 12.22
CA ILE A 18 -3.91 -2.54 12.67
C ILE A 18 -3.34 -1.94 13.95
N ASP A 19 -3.08 -2.74 14.98
CA ASP A 19 -2.51 -2.25 16.24
C ASP A 19 -1.14 -1.60 16.04
N SER A 20 -0.32 -2.15 15.14
CA SER A 20 0.99 -1.57 14.82
C SER A 20 0.85 -0.26 14.06
N LEU A 21 -0.09 -0.18 13.09
CA LEU A 21 -0.33 1.06 12.35
C LEU A 21 -0.91 2.17 13.23
N LYS A 22 -1.76 1.86 14.21
CA LYS A 22 -2.22 2.84 15.23
C LYS A 22 -1.05 3.50 15.95
N ARG A 23 -0.02 2.72 16.31
CA ARG A 23 1.21 3.24 16.95
C ARG A 23 2.04 4.12 16.01
N LEU A 24 1.85 4.00 14.70
CA LEU A 24 2.52 4.80 13.66
C LEU A 24 1.63 5.90 13.08
N GLU A 25 0.41 6.11 13.57
CA GLU A 25 -0.52 7.10 13.01
C GLU A 25 -0.02 8.54 13.18
N TYR A 26 0.70 8.83 14.28
CA TYR A 26 1.31 10.15 14.52
C TYR A 26 2.30 10.58 13.41
N ARG A 27 2.76 9.62 12.61
CA ARG A 27 3.74 9.78 11.55
C ARG A 27 3.08 10.13 10.20
N GLY A 28 1.88 9.63 9.94
CA GLY A 28 1.08 9.94 8.76
C GLY A 28 -0.38 9.54 8.94
N TYR A 29 -1.30 10.41 8.56
CA TYR A 29 -2.73 10.28 8.86
C TYR A 29 -3.64 10.72 7.70
N ASP A 30 -3.07 10.90 6.51
CA ASP A 30 -3.81 11.29 5.31
C ASP A 30 -4.52 10.11 4.65
N SER A 31 -3.94 8.91 4.79
CA SER A 31 -4.52 7.64 4.35
C SER A 31 -3.76 6.47 4.98
N ALA A 32 -4.39 5.30 4.99
CA ALA A 32 -3.78 4.06 5.45
C ALA A 32 -4.28 2.87 4.64
N GLY A 33 -3.52 1.77 4.69
CA GLY A 33 -3.95 0.53 4.07
C GLY A 33 -3.11 -0.67 4.49
N ILE A 34 -3.66 -1.85 4.22
CA ILE A 34 -2.99 -3.13 4.40
C ILE A 34 -3.14 -4.00 3.15
N ALA A 35 -2.18 -4.91 2.97
CA ALA A 35 -2.25 -6.02 2.04
C ALA A 35 -1.99 -7.32 2.80
N VAL A 36 -2.71 -8.37 2.45
CA VAL A 36 -2.58 -9.69 3.06
C VAL A 36 -2.53 -10.73 1.96
N GLN A 37 -1.60 -11.67 2.09
CA GLN A 37 -1.54 -12.87 1.26
C GLN A 37 -2.42 -13.96 1.87
N ASN A 38 -3.29 -14.54 1.05
CA ASN A 38 -4.09 -15.72 1.35
C ASN A 38 -4.03 -16.73 0.19
N ASP A 39 -4.82 -17.80 0.27
CA ASP A 39 -4.87 -18.85 -0.76
C ASP A 39 -5.36 -18.33 -2.12
N GLY A 40 -6.14 -17.24 -2.14
CA GLY A 40 -6.63 -16.56 -3.33
C GLY A 40 -5.67 -15.52 -3.91
N GLY A 41 -4.50 -15.31 -3.28
CA GLY A 41 -3.51 -14.33 -3.70
C GLY A 41 -3.34 -13.15 -2.72
N VAL A 42 -2.86 -12.02 -3.24
CA VAL A 42 -2.72 -10.79 -2.45
C VAL A 42 -3.97 -9.92 -2.58
N GLU A 43 -4.66 -9.72 -1.46
CA GLU A 43 -5.76 -8.78 -1.31
C GLU A 43 -5.32 -7.52 -0.57
N ARG A 44 -6.03 -6.40 -0.82
CA ARG A 44 -5.72 -5.09 -0.22
C ARG A 44 -6.98 -4.40 0.25
N ARG A 45 -6.87 -3.69 1.38
CA ARG A 45 -7.88 -2.73 1.86
C ARG A 45 -7.18 -1.42 2.19
N ARG A 46 -7.77 -0.31 1.75
CA ARG A 46 -7.18 1.02 1.82
C ARG A 46 -8.27 2.04 2.10
N ALA A 47 -7.93 3.10 2.81
CA ALA A 47 -8.84 4.19 3.11
C ALA A 47 -8.11 5.54 3.12
N LYS A 48 -8.81 6.59 2.68
CA LYS A 48 -8.43 7.97 2.93
C LYS A 48 -8.70 8.29 4.40
N GLY A 49 -7.81 9.06 5.02
CA GLY A 49 -7.92 9.55 6.38
C GLY A 49 -7.16 8.69 7.40
N LYS A 50 -7.59 8.83 8.64
CA LYS A 50 -7.01 8.17 9.83
C LYS A 50 -7.26 6.66 9.81
N ILE A 51 -6.55 5.93 10.67
CA ILE A 51 -6.63 4.46 10.77
C ILE A 51 -8.05 3.98 11.02
N ARG A 52 -8.87 4.73 11.75
CA ARG A 52 -10.29 4.41 11.97
C ARG A 52 -11.09 4.20 10.68
N GLU A 53 -10.72 4.90 9.60
CA GLU A 53 -11.40 4.78 8.31
C GLU A 53 -11.04 3.43 7.64
N LEU A 54 -9.79 2.98 7.81
CA LEU A 54 -9.37 1.64 7.38
C LEU A 54 -10.04 0.54 8.21
N GLU A 55 -10.20 0.75 9.52
CA GLU A 55 -10.94 -0.18 10.38
C GLU A 55 -12.38 -0.34 9.93
N ALA A 56 -13.06 0.75 9.54
CA ALA A 56 -14.41 0.70 9.00
C ALA A 56 -14.47 -0.10 7.68
N VAL A 57 -13.50 0.10 6.78
CA VAL A 57 -13.39 -0.70 5.53
C VAL A 57 -13.20 -2.18 5.84
N LEU A 58 -12.35 -2.52 6.80
CA LEU A 58 -12.08 -3.92 7.19
C LEU A 58 -13.27 -4.57 7.91
N ALA A 59 -14.07 -3.80 8.64
CA ALA A 59 -15.28 -4.30 9.26
C ALA A 59 -16.36 -4.63 8.21
N ALA A 60 -16.44 -3.82 7.13
CA ALA A 60 -17.40 -4.03 6.04
C ALA A 60 -16.95 -5.11 5.04
N ASP A 61 -15.65 -5.21 4.78
CA ASP A 61 -15.06 -6.14 3.81
C ASP A 61 -13.79 -6.79 4.40
N PRO A 62 -13.97 -7.82 5.26
CA PRO A 62 -12.88 -8.45 5.99
C PRO A 62 -11.90 -9.19 5.08
N ILE A 63 -10.63 -9.19 5.48
CA ILE A 63 -9.58 -10.01 4.86
C ILE A 63 -8.84 -10.80 5.93
N ALA A 64 -8.30 -11.96 5.56
CA ALA A 64 -7.57 -12.84 6.46
C ALA A 64 -6.33 -13.43 5.77
N GLY A 65 -5.35 -13.83 6.57
CA GLY A 65 -4.11 -14.44 6.12
C GLY A 65 -3.02 -14.40 7.20
N THR A 66 -1.86 -14.95 6.87
CA THR A 66 -0.74 -15.17 7.78
C THR A 66 0.50 -14.33 7.46
N VAL A 67 0.48 -13.62 6.31
CA VAL A 67 1.52 -12.70 5.88
C VAL A 67 0.86 -11.42 5.36
N GLY A 68 1.38 -10.27 5.76
CA GLY A 68 0.86 -9.00 5.28
C GLY A 68 1.76 -7.80 5.56
N VAL A 69 1.47 -6.72 4.87
CA VAL A 69 2.13 -5.42 5.02
C VAL A 69 1.10 -4.33 5.23
N GLY A 70 1.48 -3.26 5.93
CA GLY A 70 0.64 -2.12 6.23
C GLY A 70 1.39 -0.81 6.09
N HIS A 71 0.65 0.26 5.82
CA HIS A 71 1.21 1.60 5.66
C HIS A 71 0.30 2.69 6.23
N THR A 72 0.91 3.68 6.88
CA THR A 72 0.32 4.99 7.15
C THR A 72 1.01 6.04 6.30
N ARG A 73 0.24 6.83 5.56
CA ARG A 73 0.75 7.77 4.57
C ARG A 73 0.58 9.22 5.02
N TRP A 74 1.64 9.99 4.84
CA TRP A 74 1.64 11.45 4.74
C TRP A 74 1.88 11.78 3.26
N ALA A 75 0.95 12.47 2.61
CA ALA A 75 1.03 12.71 1.17
C ALA A 75 2.15 13.70 0.82
N THR A 76 3.12 13.28 0.02
CA THR A 76 4.16 14.14 -0.59
C THR A 76 3.89 14.35 -2.08
N HIS A 77 3.58 13.27 -2.81
CA HIS A 77 3.14 13.29 -4.21
C HIS A 77 1.69 12.83 -4.33
N GLY A 78 0.88 13.54 -5.12
CA GLY A 78 -0.54 13.22 -5.33
C GLY A 78 -1.44 13.50 -4.13
N ALA A 79 -2.73 13.68 -4.40
CA ALA A 79 -3.71 14.01 -3.37
C ALA A 79 -3.91 12.87 -2.35
N PRO A 80 -4.32 13.16 -1.11
CA PRO A 80 -4.67 12.15 -0.11
C PRO A 80 -6.00 11.47 -0.50
N THR A 81 -5.91 10.39 -1.27
CA THR A 81 -7.03 9.61 -1.79
C THR A 81 -6.81 8.12 -1.53
N THR A 82 -7.88 7.32 -1.54
CA THR A 82 -7.78 5.86 -1.42
C THR A 82 -6.94 5.25 -2.55
N THR A 83 -7.00 5.83 -3.76
CA THR A 83 -6.22 5.39 -4.92
C THR A 83 -4.71 5.56 -4.70
N ASN A 84 -4.30 6.68 -4.12
CA ASN A 84 -2.90 6.99 -3.80
C ASN A 84 -2.44 6.39 -2.46
N ALA A 85 -3.33 5.76 -1.70
CA ALA A 85 -2.96 5.06 -0.48
C ALA A 85 -2.17 3.78 -0.82
N HIS A 86 -1.15 3.51 -0.01
CA HIS A 86 -0.42 2.25 -0.06
C HIS A 86 -1.26 1.14 0.62
N PRO A 87 -0.99 -0.15 0.35
CA PRO A 87 0.01 -0.70 -0.59
C PRO A 87 -0.37 -0.55 -2.07
N HIS A 88 0.63 -0.37 -2.95
CA HIS A 88 0.47 -0.43 -4.41
C HIS A 88 0.67 -1.87 -4.91
N LYS A 89 -0.03 -2.25 -5.99
CA LYS A 89 0.03 -3.60 -6.57
C LYS A 89 0.12 -3.52 -8.10
N ALA A 90 1.00 -4.32 -8.68
CA ALA A 90 1.12 -4.54 -10.12
C ALA A 90 1.42 -6.03 -10.37
N GLY A 91 0.56 -6.72 -11.11
CA GLY A 91 0.67 -8.18 -11.30
C GLY A 91 0.80 -8.92 -9.96
N ARG A 92 1.91 -9.65 -9.79
CA ARG A 92 2.24 -10.39 -8.57
C ARG A 92 2.94 -9.55 -7.48
N VAL A 93 3.30 -8.31 -7.76
CA VAL A 93 4.01 -7.42 -6.84
C VAL A 93 3.01 -6.61 -6.02
N CYS A 94 3.23 -6.57 -4.70
CA CYS A 94 2.51 -5.68 -3.79
C CYS A 94 3.50 -5.08 -2.79
N LEU A 95 3.54 -3.75 -2.67
CA LEU A 95 4.57 -3.08 -1.88
C LEU A 95 4.08 -1.82 -1.17
N VAL A 96 4.87 -1.41 -0.18
CA VAL A 96 4.77 -0.16 0.57
C VAL A 96 6.13 0.54 0.53
N HIS A 97 6.13 1.87 0.56
CA HIS A 97 7.34 2.67 0.43
C HIS A 97 7.29 3.90 1.34
N ASN A 98 8.45 4.25 1.91
CA ASN A 98 8.70 5.49 2.63
C ASN A 98 9.92 6.14 2.02
N GLY A 99 9.75 7.34 1.47
CA GLY A 99 10.80 8.02 0.72
C GLY A 99 10.20 8.73 -0.47
N ILE A 100 11.07 9.15 -1.39
CA ILE A 100 10.70 9.72 -2.68
C ILE A 100 11.55 9.02 -3.73
N ILE A 101 10.93 8.59 -4.82
CA ILE A 101 11.64 8.14 -6.02
C ILE A 101 11.81 9.35 -6.95
N GLU A 102 13.00 9.93 -6.98
CA GLU A 102 13.24 11.22 -7.65
C GLU A 102 13.05 11.15 -9.17
N ASN A 103 13.40 10.03 -9.80
CA ASN A 103 13.27 9.81 -11.24
C ASN A 103 11.97 9.09 -11.65
N HIS A 104 10.91 9.15 -10.82
CA HIS A 104 9.66 8.42 -11.11
C HIS A 104 8.96 8.87 -12.40
N ASP A 105 9.11 10.13 -12.82
CA ASP A 105 8.50 10.63 -14.06
C ASP A 105 9.13 10.00 -15.31
N GLU A 106 10.46 9.84 -15.32
CA GLU A 106 11.20 9.16 -16.39
C GLU A 106 10.76 7.69 -16.48
N LEU A 107 10.84 6.97 -15.37
CA LEU A 107 10.44 5.56 -15.28
C LEU A 107 8.96 5.36 -15.63
N ARG A 108 8.07 6.28 -15.24
CA ARG A 108 6.65 6.22 -15.59
C ARG A 108 6.43 6.34 -17.09
N ARG A 109 7.17 7.21 -17.78
CA ARG A 109 7.09 7.35 -19.25
C ARG A 109 7.54 6.07 -19.94
N GLU A 110 8.71 5.56 -19.57
CA GLU A 110 9.24 4.29 -20.12
C GLU A 110 8.25 3.12 -19.95
N LEU A 111 7.69 2.94 -18.75
CA LEU A 111 6.71 1.89 -18.50
C LEU A 111 5.39 2.12 -19.24
N THR A 112 4.96 3.38 -19.42
CA THR A 112 3.76 3.69 -20.21
C THR A 112 3.96 3.34 -21.69
N GLU A 113 5.15 3.60 -22.25
CA GLU A 113 5.52 3.20 -23.61
C GLU A 113 5.54 1.68 -23.80
N LEU A 114 5.87 0.93 -22.74
CA LEU A 114 5.77 -0.52 -22.69
C LEU A 114 4.33 -1.04 -22.48
N GLY A 115 3.34 -0.15 -22.36
CA GLY A 115 1.92 -0.49 -22.27
C GLY A 115 1.36 -0.62 -20.86
N TYR A 116 2.12 -0.27 -19.81
CA TYR A 116 1.61 -0.29 -18.43
C TYR A 116 0.64 0.87 -18.19
N GLN A 117 -0.49 0.56 -17.55
CA GLN A 117 -1.48 1.55 -17.14
C GLN A 117 -1.35 1.86 -15.64
N PHE A 118 -1.17 3.13 -15.33
CA PHE A 118 -1.07 3.62 -13.97
C PHE A 118 -2.43 4.08 -13.44
N GLN A 119 -2.75 3.71 -12.22
CA GLN A 119 -4.02 4.07 -11.56
C GLN A 119 -3.85 5.22 -10.57
N SER A 120 -2.62 5.50 -10.15
CA SER A 120 -2.30 6.48 -9.13
C SER A 120 -1.29 7.51 -9.61
N GLN A 121 -1.19 8.58 -8.83
CA GLN A 121 -0.23 9.67 -9.04
C GLN A 121 1.04 9.47 -8.22
N THR A 122 1.23 8.31 -7.59
CA THR A 122 2.36 8.09 -6.70
C THR A 122 3.58 7.62 -7.47
N ASP A 123 4.73 8.06 -7.00
CA ASP A 123 6.05 7.52 -7.35
C ASP A 123 6.14 6.02 -7.03
N THR A 124 5.46 5.59 -5.98
CA THR A 124 5.52 4.21 -5.47
C THR A 124 4.87 3.20 -6.42
N GLU A 125 3.81 3.57 -7.16
CA GLU A 125 3.23 2.68 -8.17
C GLU A 125 4.20 2.38 -9.31
N VAL A 126 5.08 3.33 -9.64
CA VAL A 126 6.15 3.15 -10.64
C VAL A 126 7.07 2.01 -10.26
N ILE A 127 7.46 1.92 -8.98
CA ILE A 127 8.27 0.80 -8.49
C ILE A 127 7.51 -0.52 -8.55
N ALA A 128 6.19 -0.53 -8.27
CA ALA A 128 5.41 -1.76 -8.37
C ALA A 128 5.41 -2.31 -9.81
N HIS A 129 5.18 -1.45 -10.81
CA HIS A 129 5.26 -1.84 -12.22
C HIS A 129 6.67 -2.23 -12.65
N LEU A 130 7.69 -1.47 -12.23
CA LEU A 130 9.08 -1.76 -12.56
C LEU A 130 9.50 -3.13 -12.04
N MET A 131 9.18 -3.45 -10.78
CA MET A 131 9.45 -4.78 -10.22
C MET A 131 8.67 -5.86 -10.97
N HIS A 132 7.39 -5.63 -11.28
CA HIS A 132 6.60 -6.60 -12.03
C HIS A 132 7.17 -6.86 -13.43
N HIS A 133 7.69 -5.85 -14.11
CA HIS A 133 8.33 -5.97 -15.42
C HIS A 133 9.57 -6.87 -15.40
N ASN A 134 10.32 -6.86 -14.30
CA ASN A 134 11.59 -7.60 -14.15
C ASN A 134 11.44 -8.99 -13.49
N LEU A 135 10.21 -9.46 -13.22
CA LEU A 135 9.93 -10.67 -12.42
C LEU A 135 9.04 -11.69 -13.13
#